data_AF-A0A8H7TDR3-F1
#
_entry.id   AF-A0A8H7TDR3-F1
#
_cell.length_a   1.000
_cell.length_b   1.000
_cell.length_c   1.000
_cell.angle_alpha   90.00
_cell.angle_beta   90.00
_cell.angle_gamma   90.00
#
_symmetry.space_group_name_H-M   'P 1'
#
loop_
_entity.id
_entity.type
_entity.pdbx_description
1 polymer ?
#
loop_
_entity_poly.entity_id
_entity_poly.type
_entity_poly.pdbx_seq_one_letter_code
_entity_poly.pdbx_strand_id
1 'polypeptide(L)'
;MTAHLPGDLIPGSEGHRTLDILEVIKLFEAADIACCVVGISALKYCGAWAEDCHFSCEPTKFEWRLMGIPYPKLAIFAQSLLDTVDMVGLSDLIDGMNLTEELGAENLDLTGTNDVSWALAKNEKIRASVPLTMGSLFFEVDEGPLKTKELWEQMVRTKQKRIGQEFGPDHITRFRVLGDEDPRLKKRQFC
;
A
#
# COMPACT_ATOMS: atom_id res chain seq x y z
N MET A 1 27.98 -36.27 34.34
CA MET A 1 26.92 -36.80 33.45
C MET A 1 25.61 -36.30 34.02
N THR A 2 25.05 -35.24 33.43
CA THR A 2 23.81 -34.62 33.90
C THR A 2 22.96 -34.31 32.67
N ALA A 3 21.78 -34.90 32.66
CA ALA A 3 20.83 -34.95 31.56
C ALA A 3 20.19 -33.58 31.28
N HIS A 4 19.90 -33.30 30.00
CA HIS A 4 18.98 -32.24 29.59
C HIS A 4 17.53 -32.72 29.71
N LEU A 5 16.67 -31.88 30.30
CA LEU A 5 15.22 -31.98 30.20
C LEU A 5 14.71 -30.85 29.29
N PRO A 6 13.69 -31.08 28.46
CA PRO A 6 13.19 -30.11 27.50
C PRO A 6 12.24 -29.14 28.20
N GLY A 7 12.64 -27.88 28.31
CA GLY A 7 11.82 -26.86 28.96
C GLY A 7 12.48 -25.48 29.04
N ASP A 8 13.48 -25.21 28.20
CA ASP A 8 14.07 -23.87 28.11
C ASP A 8 13.02 -22.94 27.49
N LEU A 9 12.31 -22.24 28.37
CA LEU A 9 11.55 -21.05 28.06
C LEU A 9 12.52 -20.03 27.46
N ILE A 10 12.48 -19.90 26.13
CA ILE A 10 13.16 -18.81 25.43
C ILE A 10 12.52 -17.50 25.91
N PRO A 11 13.31 -16.53 26.40
CA PRO A 11 12.76 -15.28 26.91
C PRO A 11 12.21 -14.42 25.78
N GLY A 12 11.04 -13.84 26.04
CA GLY A 12 10.74 -12.45 25.67
C GLY A 12 10.48 -12.18 24.19
N SER A 13 9.22 -12.29 23.81
CA SER A 13 8.63 -11.77 22.59
C SER A 13 8.69 -10.23 22.53
N GLU A 14 9.80 -9.65 22.09
CA GLU A 14 9.90 -8.23 21.73
C GLU A 14 10.69 -8.10 20.42
N GLY A 15 10.05 -7.63 19.34
CA GLY A 15 10.76 -7.18 18.10
C GLY A 15 10.70 -8.03 16.83
N HIS A 16 9.87 -9.06 16.72
CA HIS A 16 9.98 -10.10 15.66
C HIS A 16 9.41 -9.78 14.25
N ARG A 17 8.94 -8.56 13.93
CA ARG A 17 8.20 -8.35 12.65
C ARG A 17 9.05 -7.97 11.43
N THR A 18 10.20 -7.32 11.60
CA THR A 18 11.02 -6.82 10.47
C THR A 18 11.94 -7.89 9.88
N LEU A 19 12.45 -8.79 10.74
CA LEU A 19 13.41 -9.81 10.36
C LEU A 19 12.76 -10.87 9.46
N ASP A 20 11.50 -11.23 9.77
CA ASP A 20 10.72 -12.21 9.01
C ASP A 20 10.49 -11.79 7.55
N ILE A 21 10.23 -10.49 7.28
CA ILE A 21 10.04 -10.02 5.89
C ILE A 21 11.35 -10.05 5.11
N LEU A 22 12.47 -9.65 5.71
CA LEU A 22 13.76 -9.66 5.00
C LEU A 22 14.19 -11.08 4.63
N GLU A 23 13.87 -12.07 5.46
CA GLU A 23 14.10 -13.47 5.14
C GLU A 23 13.20 -13.94 3.98
N VAL A 24 11.93 -13.54 3.98
CA VAL A 24 11.01 -13.83 2.87
C VAL A 24 11.45 -13.17 1.56
N ILE A 25 11.92 -11.92 1.60
CA ILE A 25 12.46 -11.22 0.43
C ILE A 25 13.69 -11.97 -0.11
N LYS A 26 14.64 -12.34 0.77
CA LYS A 26 15.83 -13.10 0.36
C LYS A 26 15.48 -14.45 -0.26
N LEU A 27 14.43 -15.12 0.20
CA LEU A 27 13.94 -16.36 -0.40
C LEU A 27 13.41 -16.14 -1.81
N PHE A 28 12.65 -15.06 -2.03
CA PHE A 28 12.17 -14.71 -3.37
C PHE A 28 13.31 -14.27 -4.30
N GLU A 29 14.25 -13.46 -3.82
CA GLU A 29 15.45 -13.08 -4.58
C GLU A 29 16.29 -14.31 -4.98
N ALA A 30 16.48 -15.26 -4.06
CA ALA A 30 17.20 -16.51 -4.35
C ALA A 30 16.49 -17.38 -5.39
N ALA A 31 15.18 -17.17 -5.58
CA ALA A 31 14.36 -17.84 -6.58
C ALA A 31 14.16 -17.01 -7.88
N ASP A 32 14.84 -15.85 -8.01
CA ASP A 32 14.67 -14.89 -9.11
C ASP A 32 13.22 -14.37 -9.25
N ILE A 33 12.51 -14.29 -8.12
CA ILE A 33 11.13 -13.80 -8.03
C ILE A 33 11.17 -12.35 -7.53
N ALA A 34 10.78 -11.42 -8.39
CA ALA A 34 10.59 -10.03 -8.00
C ALA A 34 9.35 -9.89 -7.10
N CYS A 35 9.52 -9.27 -5.93
CA CYS A 35 8.46 -9.04 -4.96
C CYS A 35 8.54 -7.63 -4.35
N CYS A 36 7.41 -7.11 -3.86
CA CYS A 36 7.37 -5.84 -3.14
C CYS A 36 6.28 -5.81 -2.07
N VAL A 37 6.34 -4.76 -1.28
CA VAL A 37 5.56 -4.56 -0.06
C VAL A 37 4.43 -3.56 -0.35
N VAL A 38 3.15 -3.99 -0.34
CA VAL A 38 1.95 -3.14 -0.67
C VAL A 38 0.83 -3.07 0.39
N GLY A 39 -0.07 -2.08 0.29
CA GLY A 39 -1.26 -1.89 1.15
C GLY A 39 -0.99 -1.11 2.45
N ILE A 40 -1.97 -1.00 3.37
CA ILE A 40 -1.76 -0.38 4.71
C ILE A 40 -0.63 -1.09 5.48
N SER A 41 -0.45 -2.39 5.25
CA SER A 41 0.66 -3.19 5.77
C SER A 41 2.04 -2.74 5.24
N ALA A 42 2.12 -1.95 4.15
CA ALA A 42 3.39 -1.41 3.61
C ALA A 42 3.94 -0.26 4.43
N LEU A 43 3.06 0.34 5.22
CA LEU A 43 3.44 1.29 6.26
C LEU A 43 4.08 0.59 7.47
N LYS A 44 3.95 -0.74 7.58
CA LYS A 44 4.56 -1.57 8.63
C LYS A 44 5.66 -2.50 8.11
N TYR A 45 5.42 -3.51 7.25
CA TYR A 45 6.47 -4.47 6.82
C TYR A 45 6.25 -5.26 5.49
N CYS A 46 5.01 -5.54 5.06
CA CYS A 46 4.48 -6.46 3.99
C CYS A 46 5.10 -7.80 3.57
N GLY A 47 4.15 -8.73 3.36
CA GLY A 47 3.88 -9.35 2.06
C GLY A 47 2.37 -9.23 1.70
N ALA A 48 2.05 -9.11 0.41
CA ALA A 48 0.75 -9.48 -0.18
C ALA A 48 0.99 -9.96 -1.61
N TRP A 49 0.15 -10.90 -2.08
CA TRP A 49 0.33 -11.66 -3.31
C TRP A 49 0.25 -10.73 -4.52
N ALA A 50 1.12 -10.95 -5.51
CA ALA A 50 1.28 -10.12 -6.71
C ALA A 50 0.00 -9.96 -7.57
N GLU A 51 -1.11 -10.61 -7.22
CA GLU A 51 -2.40 -10.52 -7.92
C GLU A 51 -3.32 -9.39 -7.45
N ASP A 52 -3.04 -8.77 -6.29
CA ASP A 52 -3.81 -7.63 -5.77
C ASP A 52 -3.14 -6.27 -6.03
N CYS A 53 -1.84 -6.29 -6.36
CA CYS A 53 -1.13 -5.09 -6.79
C CYS A 53 -1.42 -4.88 -8.27
N HIS A 54 -2.12 -3.80 -8.65
CA HIS A 54 -2.28 -3.44 -10.06
C HIS A 54 -1.01 -2.79 -10.60
N PHE A 55 0.08 -3.56 -10.62
CA PHE A 55 1.33 -3.26 -11.31
C PHE A 55 2.22 -4.52 -11.31
N SER A 56 2.99 -4.72 -12.37
CA SER A 56 3.96 -5.81 -12.43
C SER A 56 5.10 -5.60 -11.43
N CYS A 57 5.54 -6.70 -10.81
CA CYS A 57 6.73 -6.69 -9.97
C CYS A 57 7.99 -6.70 -10.83
N GLU A 58 8.42 -5.52 -11.28
CA GLU A 58 9.63 -5.33 -12.08
C GLU A 58 10.64 -4.46 -11.33
N PRO A 59 11.95 -4.79 -11.34
CA PRO A 59 12.97 -4.02 -10.63
C PRO A 59 12.95 -2.51 -10.91
N THR A 60 12.58 -2.11 -12.13
CA THR A 60 12.50 -0.71 -12.57
C THR A 60 11.36 0.07 -11.91
N LYS A 61 10.33 -0.62 -11.40
CA LYS A 61 9.17 -0.04 -10.70
C LYS A 61 9.41 0.14 -9.20
N PHE A 62 10.55 -0.34 -8.71
CA PHE A 62 10.90 -0.30 -7.30
C PHE A 62 11.96 0.75 -6.97
N GLU A 63 11.93 1.20 -5.72
CA GLU A 63 13.00 1.92 -5.07
C GLU A 63 13.39 1.19 -3.79
N TRP A 64 14.70 1.12 -3.54
CA TRP A 64 15.25 0.53 -2.32
C TRP A 64 15.40 1.62 -1.28
N ARG A 65 14.74 1.46 -0.14
CA ARG A 65 14.79 2.41 0.97
C ARG A 65 15.19 1.68 2.26
N LEU A 66 15.26 2.46 3.34
CA LEU A 66 15.56 2.09 4.74
C LEU A 66 15.46 0.57 5.02
N MET A 67 16.54 -0.02 5.54
CA MET A 67 16.66 -1.47 5.86
C MET A 67 16.77 -2.43 4.66
N GLY A 68 16.88 -1.94 3.43
CA GLY A 68 17.06 -2.81 2.26
C GLY A 68 15.78 -3.52 1.86
N ILE A 69 14.63 -2.84 2.02
CA ILE A 69 13.32 -3.35 1.60
C ILE A 69 12.92 -2.63 0.31
N PRO A 70 12.51 -3.36 -0.75
CA PRO A 70 12.03 -2.76 -1.99
C PRO A 70 10.57 -2.29 -1.84
N TYR A 71 10.34 -1.04 -2.21
CA TYR A 71 9.01 -0.44 -2.26
C TYR A 71 8.67 -0.05 -3.70
N PRO A 72 7.39 -0.09 -4.12
CA PRO A 72 7.01 0.56 -5.36
C PRO A 72 7.36 2.04 -5.32
N LYS A 73 7.85 2.57 -6.45
CA LYS A 73 7.98 4.01 -6.63
C LYS A 73 6.62 4.66 -6.39
N LEU A 74 6.63 5.83 -5.75
CA LEU A 74 5.41 6.53 -5.32
C LEU A 74 4.39 6.70 -6.46
N ALA A 75 4.84 7.11 -7.64
CA ALA A 75 3.97 7.29 -8.80
C ALA A 75 3.34 5.97 -9.29
N ILE A 76 4.11 4.87 -9.26
CA ILE A 76 3.61 3.54 -9.64
C ILE A 76 2.52 3.09 -8.67
N PHE A 77 2.76 3.27 -7.36
CA PHE A 77 1.79 2.89 -6.36
C PHE A 77 0.53 3.76 -6.42
N ALA A 78 0.67 5.08 -6.59
CA ALA A 78 -0.45 5.98 -6.74
C ALA A 78 -1.29 5.68 -7.99
N GLN A 79 -0.65 5.39 -9.14
CA GLN A 79 -1.34 5.00 -10.36
C GLN A 79 -2.14 3.71 -10.15
N SER A 80 -1.53 2.70 -9.53
CA SER A 80 -2.19 1.43 -9.23
C SER A 80 -3.48 1.60 -8.41
N LEU A 81 -3.45 2.48 -7.41
CA LEU A 81 -4.62 2.80 -6.58
C LEU A 81 -5.71 3.55 -7.36
N LEU A 82 -5.32 4.41 -8.32
CA LEU A 82 -6.27 5.07 -9.23
C LEU A 82 -6.91 4.08 -10.20
N ASP A 83 -6.10 3.23 -10.83
CA ASP A 83 -6.55 2.27 -11.84
C ASP A 83 -7.50 1.22 -11.26
N THR A 84 -7.33 0.90 -9.97
CA THR A 84 -8.20 -0.04 -9.23
C THR A 84 -9.32 0.64 -8.46
N VAL A 85 -9.36 1.98 -8.45
CA VAL A 85 -10.32 2.77 -7.65
C VAL A 85 -10.27 2.38 -6.16
N ASP A 86 -9.08 2.08 -5.64
CA ASP A 86 -8.89 1.88 -4.20
C ASP A 86 -8.89 3.24 -3.48
N MET A 87 -10.10 3.74 -3.22
CA MET A 87 -10.32 5.05 -2.60
C MET A 87 -9.75 5.14 -1.18
N VAL A 88 -9.68 4.02 -0.46
CA VAL A 88 -9.15 3.98 0.89
C VAL A 88 -7.63 4.09 0.84
N GLY A 89 -6.98 3.21 0.07
CA GLY A 89 -5.54 3.25 -0.13
C GLY A 89 -5.07 4.57 -0.74
N LEU A 90 -5.81 5.11 -1.71
CA LEU A 90 -5.52 6.40 -2.33
C LEU A 90 -5.63 7.56 -1.33
N SER A 91 -6.68 7.58 -0.50
CA SER A 91 -6.81 8.59 0.58
C SER A 91 -5.63 8.52 1.54
N ASP A 92 -5.29 7.31 1.99
CA ASP A 92 -4.23 7.11 2.97
C ASP A 92 -2.86 7.51 2.40
N LEU A 93 -2.59 7.18 1.14
CA LEU A 93 -1.36 7.58 0.45
C LEU A 93 -1.29 9.10 0.28
N ILE A 94 -2.36 9.73 -0.23
CA ILE A 94 -2.46 11.18 -0.44
C ILE A 94 -2.25 11.92 0.89
N ASP A 95 -2.89 11.47 1.96
CA ASP A 95 -2.79 12.10 3.27
C ASP A 95 -1.42 11.87 3.90
N GLY A 96 -0.92 10.63 3.87
CA GLY A 96 0.36 10.25 4.46
C GLY A 96 1.56 10.92 3.81
N MET A 97 1.47 11.22 2.51
CA MET A 97 2.55 11.85 1.76
C MET A 97 2.27 13.33 1.45
N ASN A 98 1.09 13.84 1.81
CA ASN A 98 0.58 15.15 1.44
C ASN A 98 0.71 15.45 -0.08
N LEU A 99 0.27 14.51 -0.91
CA LEU A 99 0.39 14.62 -2.38
C LEU A 99 -0.44 15.77 -2.93
N THR A 100 0.02 16.43 -3.99
CA THR A 100 -0.65 17.59 -4.61
C THR A 100 -1.21 17.27 -5.99
N GLU A 101 -2.00 18.19 -6.54
CA GLU A 101 -2.56 18.04 -7.89
C GLU A 101 -1.45 18.03 -8.93
N GLU A 102 -0.45 18.91 -8.76
CA GLU A 102 0.71 19.07 -9.64
C GLU A 102 1.53 17.78 -9.70
N LEU A 103 1.79 17.16 -8.54
CA LEU A 103 2.51 15.88 -8.50
C LEU A 103 1.79 14.81 -9.31
N GLY A 104 0.46 14.73 -9.22
CA GLY A 104 -0.32 13.81 -10.04
C GLY A 104 -0.23 14.13 -11.53
N ALA A 105 -0.38 15.40 -11.89
CA ALA A 105 -0.29 15.84 -13.28
C ALA A 105 1.09 15.57 -13.93
N GLU A 106 2.16 15.63 -13.14
CA GLU A 106 3.53 15.39 -13.60
C GLU A 106 3.92 13.91 -13.67
N ASN A 107 3.30 13.05 -12.86
CA ASN A 107 3.80 11.69 -12.63
C ASN A 107 2.79 10.56 -12.91
N LEU A 108 1.51 10.87 -13.11
CA LEU A 108 0.44 9.89 -13.28
C LEU A 108 -0.18 9.98 -14.68
N ASP A 109 -0.68 8.86 -15.18
CA ASP A 109 -1.54 8.84 -16.36
C ASP A 109 -2.97 9.20 -15.95
N LEU A 110 -3.31 10.47 -16.18
CA LEU A 110 -4.62 11.04 -15.88
C LEU A 110 -5.47 11.23 -17.15
N THR A 111 -5.05 10.69 -18.30
CA THR A 111 -5.69 11.00 -19.59
C THR A 111 -6.97 10.20 -19.84
N GLY A 112 -7.13 9.07 -19.15
CA GLY A 112 -8.19 8.11 -19.39
C GLY A 112 -9.11 7.85 -18.19
N THR A 113 -9.55 6.61 -18.11
CA THR A 113 -10.36 6.06 -17.01
C THR A 113 -9.57 5.02 -16.24
N ASN A 114 -10.08 4.62 -15.08
CA ASN A 114 -9.57 3.46 -14.34
C ASN A 114 -9.58 2.18 -15.20
N ASP A 115 -8.85 1.15 -14.76
CA ASP A 115 -8.73 -0.11 -15.48
C ASP A 115 -9.97 -1.00 -15.26
N VAL A 116 -11.00 -0.71 -16.05
CA VAL A 116 -12.24 -1.49 -16.10
C VAL A 116 -11.98 -2.94 -16.50
N SER A 117 -10.97 -3.22 -17.33
CA SER A 117 -10.66 -4.59 -17.77
C SER A 117 -10.15 -5.43 -16.61
N TRP A 118 -9.29 -4.83 -15.77
CA TRP A 118 -8.85 -5.46 -14.53
C TRP A 118 -10.02 -5.67 -13.56
N ALA A 119 -10.91 -4.68 -13.39
CA ALA A 119 -12.05 -4.78 -12.49
C ALA A 119 -12.97 -5.97 -12.87
N LEU A 120 -13.29 -6.10 -14.15
CA LEU A 120 -14.08 -7.22 -14.69
C LEU A 120 -13.40 -8.57 -14.41
N ALA A 121 -12.10 -8.68 -14.71
CA ALA A 121 -11.34 -9.92 -14.49
C ALA A 121 -11.23 -10.27 -12.99
N LYS A 122 -11.07 -9.27 -12.13
CA LYS A 122 -11.02 -9.44 -10.67
C LYS A 122 -12.36 -9.95 -10.13
N ASN A 123 -13.47 -9.36 -10.56
CA ASN A 123 -14.80 -9.77 -10.16
C ASN A 123 -15.16 -11.17 -10.67
N GLU A 124 -14.73 -11.54 -11.88
CA GLU A 124 -14.87 -12.91 -12.37
C GLU A 124 -14.16 -13.93 -11.45
N LYS A 125 -12.91 -13.65 -11.06
CA LYS A 125 -12.18 -14.48 -10.09
C LYS A 125 -12.90 -14.57 -8.74
N ILE A 126 -13.44 -13.46 -8.23
CA ILE A 126 -14.20 -13.43 -6.97
C ILE A 126 -15.42 -14.33 -7.07
N ARG A 127 -16.24 -14.17 -8.11
CA ARG A 127 -17.44 -14.99 -8.35
C ARG A 127 -17.13 -16.47 -8.50
N ALA A 128 -15.97 -16.81 -9.06
CA ALA A 128 -15.51 -18.20 -9.14
C ALA A 128 -15.02 -18.77 -7.80
N SER A 129 -14.62 -17.91 -6.86
CA SER A 129 -13.98 -18.30 -5.60
C SER A 129 -14.95 -18.41 -4.41
N VAL A 130 -16.10 -17.72 -4.47
CA VAL A 130 -17.07 -17.71 -3.36
C VAL A 130 -18.51 -17.98 -3.84
N PRO A 131 -19.35 -18.65 -3.03
CA PRO A 131 -20.77 -18.81 -3.35
C PRO A 131 -21.49 -17.47 -3.45
N LEU A 132 -22.38 -17.34 -4.44
CA LEU A 132 -23.18 -16.13 -4.64
C LEU A 132 -24.16 -15.93 -3.48
N THR A 133 -23.89 -14.94 -2.65
CA THR A 133 -24.72 -14.51 -1.51
C THR A 133 -24.78 -12.99 -1.46
N MET A 134 -25.71 -12.42 -0.68
CA MET A 134 -25.71 -10.97 -0.44
C MET A 134 -24.41 -10.48 0.21
N GLY A 135 -23.73 -11.31 1.00
CA GLY A 135 -22.44 -10.99 1.58
C GLY A 135 -21.31 -10.98 0.54
N SER A 136 -21.34 -11.88 -0.45
CA SER A 136 -20.25 -12.00 -1.42
C SER A 136 -20.18 -10.83 -2.40
N LEU A 137 -21.29 -10.10 -2.61
CA LEU A 137 -21.31 -8.91 -3.47
C LEU A 137 -20.43 -7.77 -2.94
N PHE A 138 -20.18 -7.72 -1.63
CA PHE A 138 -19.32 -6.68 -1.02
C PHE A 138 -17.82 -6.88 -1.32
N PHE A 139 -17.43 -8.01 -1.92
CA PHE A 139 -16.05 -8.25 -2.33
C PHE A 139 -15.76 -7.76 -3.75
N GLU A 140 -16.79 -7.51 -4.56
CA GLU A 140 -16.62 -7.01 -5.93
C GLU A 140 -16.14 -5.56 -5.94
N VAL A 141 -15.31 -5.23 -6.93
CA VAL A 141 -14.84 -3.87 -7.20
C VAL A 141 -15.74 -3.20 -8.25
N ASP A 142 -15.72 -1.86 -8.30
CA ASP A 142 -16.53 -1.10 -9.25
C ASP A 142 -16.05 -1.34 -10.70
N GLU A 143 -16.99 -1.72 -11.58
CA GLU A 143 -16.74 -1.95 -13.02
C GLU A 143 -17.05 -0.70 -13.87
N GLY A 144 -17.52 0.38 -13.24
CA GLY A 144 -17.85 1.64 -13.90
C GLY A 144 -16.60 2.43 -14.30
N PRO A 145 -16.56 3.01 -15.52
CA PRO A 145 -15.47 3.89 -15.92
C PRO A 145 -15.54 5.22 -15.14
N LEU A 146 -14.50 5.49 -14.38
CA LEU A 146 -14.25 6.74 -13.67
C LEU A 146 -13.04 7.44 -14.29
N LYS A 147 -13.18 8.74 -14.57
CA LYS A 147 -12.08 9.53 -15.11
C LYS A 147 -11.01 9.72 -14.05
N THR A 148 -9.79 9.23 -14.30
CA THR A 148 -8.71 9.22 -13.31
C THR A 148 -8.29 10.63 -12.89
N LYS A 149 -8.31 11.60 -13.83
CA LYS A 149 -8.07 13.01 -13.51
C LYS A 149 -9.07 13.58 -12.50
N GLU A 150 -10.36 13.43 -12.77
CA GLU A 150 -11.42 13.98 -11.91
C GLU A 150 -11.35 13.33 -10.51
N LEU A 151 -11.10 12.00 -10.48
CA LEU A 151 -10.92 11.24 -9.25
C LEU A 151 -9.72 11.75 -8.44
N TRP A 152 -8.55 11.86 -9.07
CA TRP A 152 -7.32 12.35 -8.42
C TRP A 152 -7.51 13.76 -7.84
N GLU A 153 -7.98 14.70 -8.65
CA GLU A 153 -8.22 16.09 -8.23
C GLU A 153 -9.21 16.15 -7.06
N GLN A 154 -10.31 15.39 -7.12
CA GLN A 154 -11.28 15.31 -6.02
C GLN A 154 -10.62 14.82 -4.73
N MET A 155 -9.80 13.77 -4.80
CA MET A 155 -9.17 13.15 -3.64
C MET A 155 -8.15 14.06 -2.98
N VAL A 156 -7.36 14.79 -3.78
CA VAL A 156 -6.39 15.78 -3.29
C VAL A 156 -7.09 17.01 -2.71
N ARG A 157 -8.10 17.56 -3.38
CA ARG A 157 -8.81 18.79 -2.92
C ARG A 157 -9.60 18.56 -1.64
N THR A 158 -9.99 17.33 -1.35
CA THR A 158 -10.80 16.98 -0.17
C THR A 158 -9.99 16.53 1.05
N LYS A 159 -8.65 16.58 1.02
CA LYS A 159 -7.75 16.23 2.13
C LYS A 159 -8.21 16.75 3.50
N GLN A 160 -8.61 18.03 3.56
CA GLN A 160 -9.04 18.66 4.82
C GLN A 160 -10.28 18.01 5.45
N LYS A 161 -11.18 17.45 4.62
CA LYS A 161 -12.39 16.78 5.11
C LYS A 161 -12.10 15.45 5.82
N ARG A 162 -10.90 14.88 5.61
CA ARG A 162 -10.47 13.62 6.23
C ARG A 162 -9.77 13.83 7.57
N ILE A 163 -9.53 15.08 7.97
CA ILE A 163 -8.99 15.40 9.29
C ILE A 163 -10.12 15.19 10.30
N GLY A 164 -9.93 14.21 11.18
CA GLY A 164 -10.84 13.96 12.29
C GLY A 164 -10.90 15.13 13.27
N GLN A 165 -12.04 15.28 13.95
CA GLN A 165 -12.24 16.35 14.93
C GLN A 165 -11.32 16.22 16.15
N GLU A 166 -10.75 15.03 16.35
CA GLU A 166 -9.77 14.72 17.39
C GLU A 166 -8.40 15.38 17.17
N PHE A 167 -8.12 15.91 15.98
CA PHE A 167 -6.81 16.47 15.64
C PHE A 167 -6.75 17.99 15.81
N GLY A 168 -5.55 18.49 16.13
CA GLY A 168 -5.27 19.91 16.33
C GLY A 168 -5.27 20.74 15.02
N PRO A 169 -5.33 22.08 15.11
CA PRO A 169 -5.40 22.99 13.95
C PRO A 169 -4.10 23.02 13.11
N ASP A 170 -3.05 22.39 13.60
CA ASP A 170 -1.75 22.22 12.97
C ASP A 170 -1.71 21.07 11.94
N HIS A 171 -2.77 20.26 11.86
CA HIS A 171 -2.88 19.20 10.86
C HIS A 171 -3.21 19.77 9.48
N ILE A 172 -2.43 19.36 8.48
CA ILE A 172 -2.61 19.72 7.06
C ILE A 172 -3.22 18.58 6.25
N THR A 173 -3.14 17.34 6.75
CA THR A 173 -3.87 16.16 6.25
C THR A 173 -4.24 15.29 7.46
N ARG A 174 -4.95 14.17 7.24
CA ARG A 174 -5.25 13.20 8.30
C ARG A 174 -4.02 12.71 9.07
N PHE A 175 -2.86 12.65 8.43
CA PHE A 175 -1.64 12.04 9.00
C PHE A 175 -0.46 13.01 9.13
N ARG A 176 -0.61 14.27 8.73
CA ARG A 176 0.50 15.21 8.57
C ARG A 176 0.20 16.53 9.24
N VAL A 177 1.21 17.06 9.92
CA VAL A 177 1.19 18.39 10.53
C VAL A 177 1.99 19.39 9.71
N LEU A 178 1.79 20.68 9.98
CA LEU A 178 2.54 21.75 9.32
C LEU A 178 4.05 21.63 9.60
N GLY A 179 4.88 21.76 8.56
CA GLY A 179 6.34 21.67 8.65
C GLY A 179 6.89 20.24 8.67
N ASP A 180 6.03 19.23 8.52
CA ASP A 180 6.43 17.83 8.60
C ASP A 180 7.20 17.40 7.32
N GLU A 181 8.41 16.86 7.48
CA GLU A 181 9.27 16.39 6.37
C GLU A 181 8.81 15.05 5.79
N ASP A 182 9.10 14.79 4.51
CA ASP A 182 8.75 13.54 3.82
C ASP A 182 9.02 12.31 4.71
N PRO A 183 7.99 11.52 5.05
CA PRO A 183 8.12 10.44 6.02
C PRO A 183 9.03 9.29 5.56
N ARG A 184 9.41 9.26 4.28
CA ARG A 184 10.38 8.31 3.71
C ARG A 184 11.83 8.73 3.97
N LEU A 185 12.08 10.01 4.26
CA LEU A 185 13.41 10.54 4.55
C LEU A 185 13.78 10.43 6.03
N LYS A 186 12.78 10.27 6.91
CA LYS A 186 13.00 10.12 8.35
C LYS A 186 13.66 8.77 8.66
N LYS A 187 14.78 8.79 9.40
CA LYS A 187 15.31 7.58 10.06
C LYS A 187 14.35 7.18 11.17
N ARG A 188 13.49 6.19 10.92
CA ARG A 188 12.62 5.64 11.97
C ARG A 188 13.48 4.80 12.92
N GLN A 189 13.62 5.24 14.16
CA GLN A 189 14.03 4.35 15.24
C GLN A 189 12.80 3.51 15.57
N PHE A 190 12.83 2.24 15.16
CA PHE A 190 11.84 1.27 15.64
C PHE A 190 12.25 0.93 17.07
N CYS A 191 11.42 1.33 18.04
CA CYS A 191 11.50 0.83 19.42
C CYS A 191 10.97 -0.60 19.49
#